data_AF-A0A957BY34-F1
#
_entry.id   AF-A0A957BY34-F1
#
_cell.length_a   1.000
_cell.length_b   1.000
_cell.length_c   1.000
_cell.angle_alpha   90.00
_cell.angle_beta   90.00
_cell.angle_gamma   90.00
#
_symmetry.space_group_name_H-M   'P 1'
#
loop_
_entity.id
_entity.type
_entity.pdbx_description
1 polymer ?
#
loop_
_entity_poly.entity_id
_entity_poly.type
_entity_poly.pdbx_seq_one_letter_code
_entity_poly.pdbx_strand_id
1 'polypeptide(L)'
;MSILDHYQRWQQETVDPIVQRFPERKETFTTSSDIPVKGLYTPEDVQGDYEETLGFPGEYPFTRGVQPTMYRSRFWTMRQY
;
A
#
# COMPACT_ATOMS: atom_id res chain seq x y z
N MET A 1 16.43 9.68 -14.42
CA MET A 1 16.26 9.87 -12.97
C MET A 1 15.42 8.72 -12.47
N SER A 2 15.86 8.06 -11.41
CA SER A 2 15.10 7.02 -10.72
C SER A 2 13.86 7.64 -10.06
N ILE A 3 12.83 6.82 -9.82
CA ILE A 3 11.68 7.23 -9.00
C ILE A 3 12.11 7.64 -7.58
N LEU A 4 13.20 7.04 -7.07
CA LEU A 4 13.80 7.44 -5.79
C LEU A 4 14.37 8.86 -5.84
N ASP A 5 15.03 9.24 -6.93
CA ASP A 5 15.57 10.60 -7.10
C ASP A 5 14.43 11.63 -7.13
N HIS A 6 13.33 11.29 -7.83
CA HIS A 6 12.15 12.14 -7.90
C HIS A 6 11.47 12.27 -6.53
N TYR A 7 11.36 11.17 -5.80
CA TYR A 7 10.81 11.17 -4.44
C TYR A 7 11.65 12.05 -3.50
N GLN A 8 12.98 11.91 -3.52
CA GLN A 8 13.88 12.71 -2.70
C GLN A 8 13.77 14.20 -3.02
N ARG A 9 13.75 14.56 -4.32
CA ARG A 9 13.55 15.94 -4.75
C ARG A 9 12.22 16.49 -4.26
N TRP A 10 11.12 15.75 -4.43
CA TRP A 10 9.80 16.15 -3.96
C TRP A 10 9.76 16.34 -2.44
N GLN A 11 10.35 15.41 -1.67
CA GLN A 11 10.43 15.51 -0.23
C GLN A 11 11.13 16.80 0.20
N GLN A 12 12.30 17.09 -0.37
CA GLN A 12 13.12 18.24 0.00
C GLN A 12 12.53 19.58 -0.48
N GLU A 13 12.07 19.65 -1.72
CA GLU A 13 11.64 20.91 -2.34
C GLU A 13 10.18 21.26 -2.00
N THR A 14 9.34 20.26 -1.73
CA THR A 14 7.89 20.45 -1.58
C THR A 14 7.39 20.14 -0.17
N VAL A 15 7.81 19.03 0.43
CA VAL A 15 7.25 18.56 1.72
C VAL A 15 7.93 19.24 2.90
N ASP A 16 9.26 19.15 2.98
CA ASP A 16 10.04 19.63 4.13
C ASP A 16 9.80 21.12 4.47
N PRO A 17 9.73 22.06 3.50
CA PRO A 17 9.48 23.47 3.81
C PRO A 17 8.08 23.71 4.42
N ILE A 18 7.10 22.91 4.01
CA ILE A 18 5.73 23.01 4.53
C ILE A 18 5.67 22.41 5.94
N VAL A 19 6.28 21.25 6.16
CA VAL A 19 6.29 20.59 7.48
C VAL A 19 7.06 21.42 8.51
N GLN A 20 8.16 22.07 8.12
CA GLN A 20 8.90 22.98 8.99
C GLN A 20 8.05 24.19 9.43
N ARG A 21 7.22 24.72 8.52
CA ARG A 21 6.34 25.86 8.81
C ARG A 21 5.08 25.44 9.57
N PHE A 22 4.54 24.28 9.23
CA PHE A 22 3.31 23.71 9.75
C PHE A 22 3.53 22.21 10.03
N PRO A 23 3.90 21.85 11.26
CA PRO A 23 4.15 20.46 11.62
C PRO A 23 2.92 19.58 11.39
N GLU A 24 3.18 18.31 11.09
CA GLU A 24 2.11 17.32 11.00
C GLU A 24 1.45 17.09 12.36
N ARG A 25 0.24 16.51 12.34
CA ARG A 25 -0.59 16.32 13.54
C ARG A 25 0.02 15.36 14.58
N LYS A 26 0.92 14.49 14.15
CA LYS A 26 1.60 13.48 14.96
C LYS A 26 3.01 13.33 14.45
N GLU A 27 3.93 12.97 15.33
CA GLU A 27 5.32 12.63 14.95
C GLU A 27 5.39 11.32 14.17
N THR A 28 4.48 10.37 14.42
CA THR A 28 4.39 9.11 13.68
C THR A 28 2.94 8.70 13.53
N PHE A 29 2.60 8.18 12.34
CA PHE A 29 1.32 7.56 12.06
C PHE A 29 1.46 6.05 12.10
N THR A 30 0.64 5.38 12.90
CA THR A 30 0.64 3.93 13.04
C THR A 30 -0.77 3.36 12.85
N THR A 31 -0.84 2.10 12.45
CA THR A 31 -2.09 1.32 12.47
C THR A 31 -2.47 0.92 13.90
N SER A 32 -3.64 0.30 14.10
CA SER A 32 -4.04 -0.26 15.39
C SER A 32 -3.17 -1.42 15.88
N SER A 33 -2.23 -1.89 15.06
CA SER A 33 -1.25 -2.92 15.39
C SER A 33 0.18 -2.37 15.42
N ASP A 34 0.33 -1.05 15.60
CA ASP A 34 1.60 -0.34 15.74
C ASP A 34 2.53 -0.40 14.53
N ILE A 35 1.98 -0.63 13.33
CA ILE A 35 2.76 -0.63 12.08
C ILE A 35 2.90 0.82 11.57
N PRO A 36 4.13 1.34 11.37
CA PRO A 36 4.34 2.69 10.83
C PRO A 36 3.78 2.86 9.42
N VAL A 37 3.12 3.99 9.18
CA VAL A 37 2.50 4.36 7.90
C VAL A 37 3.24 5.54 7.29
N LYS A 38 3.77 5.38 6.08
CA LYS A 38 4.43 6.46 5.33
C LYS A 38 3.40 7.44 4.78
N GLY A 39 3.78 8.71 4.62
CA GLY A 39 2.93 9.72 3.99
C GLY A 39 2.66 9.45 2.50
N LEU A 40 3.57 8.74 1.83
CA LEU A 40 3.45 8.31 0.44
C LEU A 40 4.15 6.96 0.25
N TYR A 41 3.52 6.07 -0.51
CA TYR A 41 4.11 4.83 -0.99
C TYR A 41 4.30 4.91 -2.50
N THR A 42 5.42 4.38 -2.97
CA THR A 42 5.88 4.40 -4.36
C THR A 42 6.05 2.96 -4.88
N PRO A 43 6.27 2.75 -6.19
CA PRO A 43 6.57 1.42 -6.71
C PRO A 43 7.77 0.73 -6.06
N GLU A 44 8.75 1.48 -5.55
CA GLU A 44 9.92 0.94 -4.85
C GLU A 44 9.58 0.39 -3.46
N ASP A 45 8.43 0.77 -2.90
CA ASP A 45 7.95 0.24 -1.62
C ASP A 45 7.27 -1.12 -1.77
N VAL A 46 6.99 -1.55 -3.01
CA VAL A 46 6.44 -2.88 -3.30
C VAL A 46 7.59 -3.86 -3.35
N GLN A 47 7.67 -4.73 -2.33
CA GLN A 47 8.68 -5.79 -2.26
C GLN A 47 8.20 -7.09 -2.91
N GLY A 48 9.14 -7.82 -3.49
CA GLY A 48 8.94 -9.17 -4.01
C GLY A 48 8.58 -9.21 -5.50
N ASP A 49 8.66 -10.40 -6.07
CA ASP A 49 8.21 -10.65 -7.44
C ASP A 49 6.68 -10.62 -7.50
N TYR A 50 6.13 -9.98 -8.54
CA TYR A 50 4.68 -9.80 -8.70
C TYR A 50 3.97 -11.15 -8.79
N GLU A 51 4.50 -12.09 -9.55
CA GLU A 51 3.88 -13.40 -9.77
C GLU A 51 3.96 -14.25 -8.49
N GLU A 52 5.10 -14.21 -7.78
CA GLU A 52 5.28 -14.97 -6.54
C GLU A 52 4.46 -14.44 -5.37
N THR A 53 4.30 -13.11 -5.25
CA THR A 53 3.64 -12.49 -4.09
C THR A 53 2.15 -12.25 -4.29
N LEU A 54 1.74 -11.82 -5.49
CA LEU A 54 0.34 -11.50 -5.80
C LEU A 54 -0.33 -12.63 -6.58
N GLY A 55 0.35 -13.17 -7.59
CA GLY A 55 -0.18 -14.22 -8.49
C GLY A 55 -1.51 -13.85 -9.15
N PHE A 56 -2.28 -14.88 -9.54
CA PHE A 56 -3.61 -14.75 -10.13
C PHE A 56 -4.71 -15.28 -9.21
N PRO A 57 -5.94 -14.72 -9.25
CA PRO A 57 -7.05 -15.24 -8.46
C PRO A 57 -7.32 -16.72 -8.77
N GLY A 58 -7.55 -17.53 -7.74
CA GLY A 58 -7.78 -18.98 -7.90
C GLY A 58 -6.52 -19.82 -8.05
N GLU A 59 -5.33 -19.22 -7.99
CA GLU A 59 -4.04 -19.89 -8.02
C GLU A 59 -3.21 -19.49 -6.79
N TYR A 60 -2.28 -20.36 -6.36
CA TYR A 60 -1.34 -20.03 -5.29
C TYR A 60 -0.53 -18.76 -5.67
N PRO A 61 -0.26 -17.81 -4.74
CA PRO A 61 -0.49 -17.84 -3.29
C PRO A 61 -1.89 -17.40 -2.84
N PHE A 62 -2.85 -17.27 -3.75
CA PHE A 62 -4.23 -16.85 -3.49
C PHE A 62 -4.38 -15.46 -2.87
N THR A 63 -3.33 -14.62 -2.91
CA THR A 63 -3.35 -13.24 -2.40
C THR A 63 -4.48 -12.41 -3.01
N ARG A 64 -4.85 -12.69 -4.26
CA ARG A 64 -5.94 -12.02 -4.99
C ARG A 64 -7.30 -12.72 -4.90
N GLY A 65 -7.41 -13.76 -4.07
CA GLY A 65 -8.64 -14.51 -3.83
C GLY A 65 -8.54 -15.98 -4.26
N VAL A 66 -9.33 -16.83 -3.59
CA VAL A 66 -9.30 -18.30 -3.76
C VAL A 66 -10.12 -18.77 -4.98
N GLN A 67 -10.99 -17.93 -5.54
CA GLN A 67 -11.80 -18.27 -6.71
C GLN A 67 -11.37 -17.44 -7.93
N PRO A 68 -11.21 -18.03 -9.12
CA PRO A 68 -10.77 -17.30 -10.32
C PRO A 68 -11.66 -16.12 -10.72
N THR A 69 -12.96 -16.23 -10.48
CA THR A 69 -13.96 -15.23 -10.90
C THR A 69 -14.52 -14.40 -9.75
N MET A 70 -14.20 -14.77 -8.50
CA MET A 70 -14.69 -14.14 -7.27
C MET A 70 -16.18 -13.73 -7.38
N TYR A 71 -16.47 -12.51 -6.94
CA TYR A 71 -17.83 -11.97 -6.85
C TYR A 71 -18.44 -11.55 -8.18
N ARG A 72 -17.74 -11.75 -9.31
CA ARG A 72 -18.35 -11.63 -10.64
C ARG A 72 -19.23 -12.84 -10.97
N SER A 73 -18.97 -14.00 -10.36
CA SER A 73 -19.78 -15.21 -10.57
C SER A 73 -20.71 -15.49 -9.39
N ARG A 74 -20.19 -15.47 -8.17
CA ARG A 74 -20.97 -15.74 -6.96
C ARG A 74 -20.62 -14.74 -5.88
N PHE A 75 -21.62 -14.03 -5.35
CA PHE A 75 -21.41 -13.16 -4.19
C PHE A 75 -20.97 -13.97 -2.96
N TRP A 76 -20.39 -13.27 -1.98
CA TRP A 76 -20.17 -13.85 -0.66
C TRP A 76 -21.50 -14.27 -0.04
N THR A 77 -21.46 -15.31 0.80
CA THR A 77 -22.67 -15.73 1.53
C THR A 77 -23.02 -14.66 2.57
N MET A 78 -24.20 -14.05 2.46
CA MET A 78 -24.76 -13.23 3.53
C MET A 78 -25.16 -14.14 4.69
N ARG A 79 -24.56 -13.94 5.87
CA ARG A 79 -24.85 -14.70 7.08
C ARG A 79 -25.37 -13.76 8.16
N GLN A 80 -26.59 -14.00 8.64
CA GLN A 80 -27.11 -13.39 9.85
C GLN A 80 -26.82 -14.33 11.02
N TYR A 81 -26.32 -13.76 12.12
CA TYR A 81 -26.05 -14.45 13.38
C TYR A 81 -26.98 -13.92 14.46
#